data_AF-A0A7V2RTX9-F1
#
_entry.id   AF-A0A7V2RTX9-F1
#
_cell.length_a   1.000
_cell.length_b   1.000
_cell.length_c   1.000
_cell.angle_alpha   90.00
_cell.angle_beta   90.00
_cell.angle_gamma   90.00
#
_symmetry.space_group_name_H-M   'P 1'
#
loop_
_entity.id
_entity.type
_entity.pdbx_description
1 polymer ?
#
loop_
_entity_poly.entity_id
_entity_poly.type
_entity_poly.pdbx_seq_one_letter_code
_entity_poly.pdbx_strand_id
1 'polypeptide(L)' 'MGVAIFRLTPQAVDMVTVARLYRDLLDDRIAPAELRARLAETAPGIGFLDGYWYGRAGMLRLAG' A
#
# COMPACT_ATOMS: atom_id res chain seq x y z
N MET A 1 4.16 -15.37 -10.59
CA MET A 1 4.98 -14.79 -9.51
C MET A 1 4.03 -14.36 -8.41
N GLY A 2 4.14 -14.92 -7.20
CA GLY A 2 3.26 -14.61 -6.07
C GLY A 2 4.05 -13.92 -4.96
N VAL A 3 3.40 -13.02 -4.23
CA VAL A 3 3.97 -12.37 -3.04
C VAL A 3 3.59 -13.20 -1.82
N ALA A 4 4.57 -13.87 -1.19
CA ALA A 4 4.33 -14.67 0.01
C ALA A 4 4.30 -13.82 1.30
N ILE A 5 5.02 -12.69 1.30
CA ILE A 5 5.16 -11.80 2.46
C ILE A 5 5.00 -10.36 1.98
N PHE A 6 4.12 -9.63 2.64
CA PHE A 6 3.88 -8.22 2.38
C PHE A 6 4.02 -7.44 3.69
N ARG A 7 4.97 -6.50 3.75
CA ARG A 7 5.22 -5.67 4.94
C ARG A 7 4.64 -4.28 4.72
N LEU A 8 3.90 -3.80 5.72
CA LEU A 8 3.30 -2.48 5.73
C LEU A 8 4.05 -1.50 6.64
N THR A 9 4.19 -0.24 6.20
CA THR A 9 4.87 0.87 6.88
C THR A 9 4.32 2.21 6.34
N PRO A 10 4.42 3.34 7.08
CA PRO A 10 4.98 3.55 8.42
C PRO A 10 3.96 3.26 9.55
N GLN A 11 4.40 2.74 10.70
CA GLN A 11 3.47 2.38 11.80
C GLN A 11 2.86 3.61 12.54
N ALA A 12 3.08 4.81 12.03
CA ALA A 12 2.60 6.07 12.61
C ALA A 12 1.16 6.44 12.18
N VAL A 13 0.52 5.63 11.32
CA VAL A 13 -0.87 5.80 10.89
C VAL A 13 -1.76 4.70 11.47
N ASP A 14 -3.07 4.77 11.22
CA ASP A 14 -3.99 3.69 11.56
C ASP A 14 -3.69 2.43 10.72
N MET A 15 -2.74 1.63 11.22
CA MET A 15 -2.30 0.41 10.57
C MET A 15 -3.36 -0.69 10.57
N VAL A 16 -4.37 -0.61 11.45
CA VAL A 16 -5.49 -1.56 11.44
C VAL A 16 -6.36 -1.30 10.22
N THR A 17 -6.71 -0.04 9.96
CA THR A 17 -7.44 0.35 8.76
C THR A 17 -6.64 0.05 7.50
N VAL A 18 -5.34 0.39 7.45
CA VAL A 18 -4.48 0.06 6.30
C VAL A 18 -4.45 -1.45 6.04
N ALA A 19 -4.23 -2.28 7.06
CA ALA A 19 -4.17 -3.73 6.90
C ALA A 19 -5.51 -4.32 6.42
N ARG A 20 -6.63 -3.79 6.92
CA ARG A 20 -7.98 -4.21 6.47
C ARG A 20 -8.22 -3.87 5.00
N LEU A 21 -7.86 -2.67 4.56
CA LEU A 21 -8.02 -2.26 3.17
C LEU A 21 -7.23 -3.17 2.20
N TYR A 22 -5.99 -3.52 2.56
CA TYR A 22 -5.22 -4.49 1.77
C TYR A 22 -5.81 -5.89 1.81
N ARG A 23 -6.38 -6.31 2.95
CA ARG A 23 -7.10 -7.59 3.02
C ARG A 23 -8.32 -7.60 2.11
N ASP A 24 -9.12 -6.54 2.11
CA ASP A 24 -10.28 -6.42 1.25
C ASP A 24 -9.90 -6.41 -0.24
N LEU A 25 -8.78 -5.79 -0.61
CA LEU A 25 -8.26 -5.90 -1.98
C LEU A 25 -7.85 -7.34 -2.32
N LEU A 26 -7.10 -8.02 -1.45
CA LEU A 26 -6.63 -9.38 -1.67
C LEU A 26 -7.76 -10.41 -1.69
N ASP A 27 -8.87 -10.11 -1.02
CA ASP A 27 -10.10 -10.90 -1.01
C ASP A 27 -11.07 -10.48 -2.14
N ASP A 28 -10.63 -9.66 -3.10
CA ASP A 28 -11.39 -9.13 -4.25
C ASP A 28 -12.68 -8.36 -3.88
N ARG A 29 -12.75 -7.78 -2.68
CA ARG A 29 -13.92 -7.02 -2.20
C ARG A 29 -13.95 -5.56 -2.65
N ILE A 30 -12.79 -4.99 -2.93
CA ILE A 30 -12.66 -3.60 -3.41
C ILE A 30 -11.71 -3.53 -4.59
N ALA A 31 -11.90 -2.53 -5.45
CA ALA A 31 -11.00 -2.31 -6.58
C ALA A 31 -9.67 -1.65 -6.13
N PRO A 32 -8.57 -1.83 -6.89
CA PRO A 32 -7.30 -1.14 -6.61
C PRO A 32 -7.43 0.39 -6.55
N ALA A 33 -8.32 0.99 -7.35
CA ALA A 33 -8.56 2.43 -7.34
C ALA A 33 -9.22 2.89 -6.03
N GLU A 34 -10.15 2.10 -5.50
CA GLU A 34 -10.84 2.37 -4.24
C GLU A 34 -9.88 2.23 -3.05
N LEU A 35 -9.01 1.22 -3.04
CA LEU A 35 -7.93 1.10 -2.07
C LEU A 35 -7.09 2.39 -2.00
N ARG A 36 -6.68 2.90 -3.17
CA ARG A 36 -5.84 4.12 -3.24
C ARG A 36 -6.56 5.34 -2.68
N ALA A 37 -7.84 5.52 -2.99
CA ALA A 37 -8.64 6.63 -2.47
C ALA A 37 -8.73 6.56 -0.93
N ARG A 38 -9.12 5.41 -0.38
CA ARG A 38 -9.26 5.22 1.07
C ARG A 38 -7.93 5.34 1.82
N LEU A 39 -6.83 4.90 1.23
CA LEU A 39 -5.50 5.07 1.83
C LEU A 39 -5.06 6.54 1.85
N ALA A 40 -5.40 7.33 0.83
CA ALA A 40 -5.12 8.77 0.83
C ALA A 40 -5.87 9.52 1.95
N GLU A 41 -7.07 9.05 2.31
CA GLU A 41 -7.84 9.57 3.45
C GLU A 41 -7.27 9.11 4.81
N THR A 42 -6.84 7.85 4.91
CA THR A 42 -6.34 7.24 6.16
C THR A 42 -4.94 7.73 6.54
N ALA A 43 -4.10 8.01 5.54
CA ALA A 43 -2.70 8.38 5.71
C ALA A 43 -2.38 9.65 4.88
N PRO A 44 -2.97 10.81 5.23
CA PRO A 44 -2.80 12.02 4.45
C PRO A 44 -1.33 12.45 4.42
N GLY A 45 -0.86 12.85 3.24
CA GLY A 45 0.51 13.29 3.03
C GLY A 45 1.56 12.18 2.96
N ILE A 46 1.17 10.90 3.07
CA ILE A 46 2.07 9.76 2.92
C ILE A 46 1.94 9.18 1.52
N GLY A 47 3.02 9.25 0.74
CA GLY A 47 3.11 8.65 -0.59
C GLY A 47 3.42 7.16 -0.54
N PHE A 48 3.01 6.42 -1.58
CA PHE A 48 3.50 5.06 -1.77
C PHE A 48 4.91 5.05 -2.36
N LEU A 49 5.59 3.94 -2.15
CA LEU A 49 6.95 3.69 -2.57
C LEU A 49 7.06 2.26 -3.12
N ASP A 50 7.82 2.09 -4.19
CA ASP A 50 7.96 0.82 -4.91
C ASP A 50 9.38 0.60 -5.46
N GLY A 51 10.34 1.46 -5.13
CA GLY A 51 11.71 1.36 -5.61
C GLY A 51 12.35 -0.01 -5.37
N TYR A 52 12.04 -0.65 -4.23
CA TYR A 52 12.49 -2.01 -3.90
C TYR A 52 12.03 -3.06 -4.93
N TRP A 53 10.82 -2.89 -5.49
CA TRP A 53 10.28 -3.80 -6.49
C TRP A 53 11.09 -3.76 -7.80
N TYR A 54 11.67 -2.61 -8.12
CA TYR A 54 12.44 -2.38 -9.35
C TYR A 54 13.96 -2.43 -9.14
N GLY A 55 14.45 -2.88 -7.97
CA GLY A 55 15.88 -2.89 -7.67
C GLY A 55 16.51 -1.50 -7.55
N ARG A 56 15.71 -0.48 -7.16
CA ARG A 56 16.13 0.91 -6.96
C ARG A 56 16.01 1.32 -5.50
N ALA A 57 16.43 2.55 -5.20
CA ALA A 57 16.31 3.11 -3.86
C ALA A 57 14.85 3.04 -3.38
N GLY A 58 14.64 2.44 -2.21
CA GLY A 58 13.31 2.06 -1.74
C GLY A 58 12.33 3.21 -1.55
N MET A 59 12.81 4.42 -1.29
CA MET A 59 11.99 5.64 -1.15
C MET A 59 11.40 6.15 -2.48
N LEU A 60 11.84 5.60 -3.61
CA LEU A 60 11.35 6.01 -4.91
C LEU A 60 9.95 5.44 -5.19
N ARG A 61 9.18 6.23 -5.94
CA ARG A 61 7.96 5.83 -6.63
C ARG A 61 8.27 5.79 -8.13
N LEU A 62 8.12 4.63 -8.76
CA LEU A 62 8.50 4.36 -10.14
C LEU A 62 7.28 3.92 -10.98
N ALA A 63 6.29 3.25 -10.38
CA ALA A 63 5.02 2.95 -11.01
C ALA A 63 3.99 4.06 -10.72
N GLY A 64 3.57 4.74 -11.79
CA GLY A 64 2.48 5.72 -11.82
C GLY A 64 1.15 5.05 -12.09
#